data_AF-A0A1H8E7Y2-F1
#
_entry.id   AF-A0A1H8E7Y2-F1
#
_cell.length_a   1.000
_cell.length_b   1.000
_cell.length_c   1.000
_cell.angle_alpha   90.00
_cell.angle_beta   90.00
_cell.angle_gamma   90.00
#
_symmetry.space_group_name_H-M   'P 1'
#
loop_
_entity.id
_entity.type
_entity.pdbx_description
1 polymer ?
#
loop_
_entity_poly.entity_id
_entity_poly.type
_entity_poly.pdbx_seq_one_letter_code
_entity_poly.pdbx_strand_id
1 'polypeptide(L)'
;MSADIITITETEALARFCHTAKRAPYVTVDTEFLRERTYWSKLCLIQLALPPVSDADNQGGEAVLVDPLAPGLSLEPLYDLFRHEATVKVFHAARQDLEIFFHDAGLFPKPLFDTQVAAMVCGFGEQVGYETLVRKIARASLDKSSRFTDWSRRPLSDAQKSYALADVTHLRSIYEFLAAELRRNDRESWLAEELAVLENPETYITRPEEAWMKVRTRTNSPRFLAILRELARFRESYAQERDIPRTRVYKDDAMIELASTKPASEADLGRSRLLLRDARRGDIANGILAAVQLGQETKDLPKPKAEEPGKPGNAALSDLLRVLLKAKADAAGVAPKLIASSSDLDAIATGDREVPALKGWRAEVFGNDALRLAAGEIALSARGGAVRVVPAD
;
A
#
# COMPACT_ATOMS: atom_id res chain seq x y z
N MET A 1 -1.19 37.55 -9.28
CA MET A 1 -2.60 37.13 -9.41
C MET A 1 -2.57 35.62 -9.40
N SER A 2 -3.10 34.98 -8.36
CA SER A 2 -3.24 33.52 -8.35
C SER A 2 -4.08 33.15 -9.56
N ALA A 3 -3.63 32.23 -10.42
CA ALA A 3 -4.53 31.63 -11.38
C ALA A 3 -5.72 31.04 -10.61
N ASP A 4 -6.93 31.24 -11.10
CA ASP A 4 -8.12 30.67 -10.48
C ASP A 4 -8.01 29.14 -10.54
N ILE A 5 -7.92 28.49 -9.38
CA ILE A 5 -7.85 27.03 -9.30
C ILE A 5 -9.22 26.47 -9.69
N ILE A 6 -9.27 25.78 -10.83
CA ILE A 6 -10.49 25.18 -11.37
C ILE A 6 -10.91 24.00 -10.50
N THR A 7 -12.13 24.04 -9.95
CA THR A 7 -12.77 22.90 -9.29
C THR A 7 -13.94 22.42 -10.16
N ILE A 8 -13.82 21.22 -10.70
CA ILE A 8 -14.82 20.53 -11.50
C ILE A 8 -15.86 19.90 -10.57
N THR A 9 -17.11 20.35 -10.70
CA THR A 9 -18.27 19.84 -9.95
C THR A 9 -19.35 19.25 -10.86
N GLU A 10 -19.12 19.22 -12.18
CA GLU A 10 -20.08 18.73 -13.19
C GLU A 10 -19.45 17.67 -14.10
N THR A 11 -20.23 16.63 -14.42
CA THR A 11 -19.79 15.50 -15.27
C THR A 11 -19.31 15.94 -16.64
N GLU A 12 -19.96 16.94 -17.26
CA GLU A 12 -19.57 17.43 -18.59
C GLU A 12 -18.21 18.12 -18.57
N ALA A 13 -17.91 18.87 -17.51
CA ALA A 13 -16.60 19.49 -17.33
C ALA A 13 -15.51 18.44 -17.10
N LEU A 14 -15.79 17.39 -16.31
CA LEU A 14 -14.88 16.26 -16.13
C LEU A 14 -14.63 15.54 -17.47
N ALA A 15 -15.68 15.27 -18.24
CA ALA A 15 -15.57 14.63 -19.54
C ALA A 15 -14.71 15.44 -20.53
N ARG A 16 -14.85 16.77 -20.56
CA ARG A 16 -13.99 17.64 -21.38
C ARG A 16 -12.52 17.53 -20.98
N PHE A 17 -12.22 17.59 -19.68
CA PHE A 17 -10.85 17.44 -19.20
C PHE A 17 -10.28 16.05 -19.56
N CYS A 18 -11.02 14.98 -19.30
CA CYS A 18 -10.61 13.61 -19.60
C CYS A 18 -10.38 13.39 -21.10
N HIS A 19 -11.21 13.99 -21.98
CA HIS A 19 -11.02 13.95 -23.43
C HIS A 19 -9.70 14.60 -23.86
N THR A 20 -9.32 15.72 -23.26
CA THR A 20 -8.02 16.35 -23.47
C THR A 20 -6.89 15.47 -22.93
N ALA A 21 -7.07 14.89 -21.73
CA ALA A 21 -6.09 14.01 -21.10
C ALA A 21 -5.78 12.78 -21.96
N LYS A 22 -6.77 12.20 -22.64
CA LYS A 22 -6.58 11.07 -23.58
C LYS A 22 -5.66 11.38 -24.77
N ARG A 23 -5.41 12.67 -25.06
CA ARG A 23 -4.49 13.11 -26.12
C ARG A 23 -3.09 13.41 -25.61
N ALA A 24 -2.92 13.44 -24.28
CA ALA A 24 -1.64 13.64 -23.65
C ALA A 24 -0.91 12.30 -23.42
N PRO A 25 0.43 12.28 -23.40
CA PRO A 25 1.20 11.07 -23.11
C PRO A 25 0.97 10.54 -21.68
N TYR A 26 0.63 11.42 -20.74
CA TYR A 26 0.36 11.06 -19.36
C TYR A 26 -0.58 12.06 -18.69
N VAL A 27 -1.14 11.67 -17.55
CA VAL A 27 -1.86 12.53 -16.61
C VAL A 27 -1.38 12.20 -15.20
N THR A 28 -1.06 13.21 -14.40
CA THR A 28 -0.77 13.02 -12.98
C THR A 28 -2.06 13.02 -12.18
N VAL A 29 -2.13 12.13 -11.20
CA VAL A 29 -3.32 11.89 -10.39
C VAL A 29 -2.91 11.78 -8.93
N ASP A 30 -3.70 12.39 -8.07
CA ASP A 30 -3.65 12.20 -6.62
C ASP A 30 -5.07 12.19 -6.06
N THR A 31 -5.25 11.78 -4.80
CA THR A 31 -6.55 11.85 -4.13
C THR A 31 -6.45 12.32 -2.68
N GLU A 32 -7.54 12.90 -2.19
CA GLU A 32 -7.74 13.15 -0.76
C GLU A 32 -8.98 12.41 -0.27
N PHE A 33 -8.88 11.75 0.88
CA PHE A 33 -9.92 10.89 1.40
C PHE A 33 -9.93 10.82 2.94
N LEU A 34 -11.06 10.37 3.50
CA LEU A 34 -11.22 10.13 4.94
C LEU A 34 -11.40 8.64 5.23
N ARG A 35 -10.72 8.14 6.27
CA ARG A 35 -10.77 6.70 6.67
C ARG A 35 -11.10 6.46 8.14
N GLU A 36 -11.39 7.52 8.90
CA GLU A 36 -11.52 7.41 10.36
C GLU A 36 -12.90 6.93 10.83
N ARG A 37 -13.94 7.17 10.02
CA ARG A 37 -15.35 7.01 10.42
C ARG A 37 -16.07 5.89 9.70
N THR A 38 -15.51 5.42 8.60
CA THR A 38 -16.07 4.40 7.71
C THR A 38 -15.07 3.25 7.56
N TYR A 39 -15.55 2.10 7.10
CA TYR A 39 -14.66 1.00 6.77
C TYR A 39 -13.96 1.28 5.44
N TRP A 40 -14.73 1.70 4.44
CA TRP A 40 -14.24 2.11 3.13
C TRP A 40 -13.81 3.57 3.16
N SER A 41 -12.69 3.88 2.50
CA SER A 41 -12.21 5.27 2.41
C SER A 41 -13.23 6.11 1.65
N LYS A 42 -13.63 7.24 2.23
CA LYS A 42 -14.49 8.22 1.56
C LYS A 42 -13.64 9.14 0.69
N LEU A 43 -13.70 8.95 -0.62
CA LEU A 43 -13.04 9.83 -1.60
C LEU A 43 -13.63 11.24 -1.52
N CYS A 44 -12.77 12.24 -1.31
CA CYS A 44 -13.17 13.62 -1.05
C CYS A 44 -12.64 14.61 -2.09
N LEU A 45 -11.53 14.33 -2.76
CA LEU A 45 -10.98 15.18 -3.81
C LEU A 45 -10.15 14.30 -4.74
N ILE A 46 -10.13 14.64 -6.02
CA ILE A 46 -9.20 14.07 -7.00
C ILE A 46 -8.48 15.23 -7.65
N GLN A 47 -7.18 15.14 -7.77
CA GLN A 47 -6.37 16.15 -8.46
C GLN A 47 -5.88 15.56 -9.77
N LEU A 48 -5.97 16.32 -10.85
CA LEU A 48 -5.55 15.89 -12.17
C LEU A 48 -4.69 16.96 -12.83
N ALA A 49 -3.62 16.56 -13.50
CA ALA A 49 -2.75 17.51 -14.16
C ALA A 49 -2.18 16.96 -15.48
N LEU A 50 -2.31 17.76 -16.54
CA LEU A 50 -1.77 17.46 -17.87
C LEU A 50 -0.29 17.85 -17.99
N PRO A 51 0.47 17.26 -18.92
CA PRO A 51 1.87 17.62 -19.16
C PRO A 51 2.00 19.11 -19.52
N PRO A 52 3.16 19.75 -19.25
CA PRO A 52 3.45 21.11 -19.70
C PRO A 52 3.15 21.31 -21.19
N VAL A 53 2.47 22.40 -21.54
CA VAL A 53 2.37 22.83 -22.94
C VAL A 53 3.73 23.41 -23.34
N SER A 54 4.26 23.00 -24.48
CA SER A 54 5.61 23.35 -24.95
C SER A 54 5.83 24.83 -25.30
N ASP A 55 4.83 25.69 -25.12
CA ASP A 55 4.87 27.10 -25.48
C ASP A 55 5.19 27.96 -24.24
N ALA A 56 6.23 28.79 -24.40
CA ALA A 56 7.14 29.30 -23.37
C ALA A 56 6.58 30.26 -22.30
N ASP A 57 5.26 30.40 -22.15
CA ASP A 57 4.65 31.35 -21.21
C ASP A 57 3.83 30.68 -20.09
N ASN A 58 3.66 29.35 -20.10
CA ASN A 58 2.85 28.64 -19.11
C ASN A 58 3.68 27.69 -18.25
N GLN A 59 3.62 27.83 -16.92
CA GLN A 59 4.35 26.98 -15.96
C GLN A 59 3.74 25.57 -15.79
N GLY A 60 3.11 25.02 -16.83
CA GLY A 60 2.52 23.68 -16.82
C GLY A 60 1.27 23.54 -17.68
N GLY A 61 0.86 22.30 -17.94
CA GLY A 61 -0.44 22.00 -18.54
C GLY A 61 -1.56 22.27 -17.56
N GLU A 62 -2.80 22.23 -18.04
CA GLU A 62 -3.99 22.39 -17.21
C GLU A 62 -3.94 21.46 -15.99
N ALA A 63 -4.26 22.01 -14.82
CA ALA A 63 -4.39 21.27 -13.57
C ALA A 63 -5.74 21.61 -12.94
N VAL A 64 -6.48 20.60 -12.51
CA VAL A 64 -7.85 20.74 -12.01
C VAL A 64 -8.03 19.94 -10.73
N LEU A 65 -8.95 20.41 -9.89
CA LEU A 65 -9.50 19.65 -8.78
C LEU A 65 -10.87 19.10 -9.22
N VAL A 66 -11.19 17.88 -8.87
CA VAL A 66 -12.50 17.26 -9.13
C VAL A 66 -13.15 16.97 -7.78
N ASP A 67 -14.38 17.46 -7.60
CA ASP A 67 -15.16 17.25 -6.39
C ASP A 67 -16.10 16.03 -6.53
N PRO A 68 -15.70 14.83 -6.05
CA PRO A 68 -16.54 13.63 -6.10
C PRO A 68 -17.80 13.72 -5.23
N LEU A 69 -17.88 14.70 -4.31
CA LEU A 69 -19.03 14.91 -3.43
C LEU A 69 -20.07 15.85 -4.02
N ALA A 70 -19.79 16.45 -5.19
CA ALA A 70 -20.72 17.33 -5.87
C ALA A 70 -22.00 16.57 -6.29
N PRO A 71 -23.20 17.08 -5.99
CA PRO A 71 -24.44 16.39 -6.34
C PRO A 71 -24.56 16.12 -7.84
N GLY A 72 -24.75 14.84 -8.22
CA GLY A 72 -24.96 14.42 -9.60
C GLY A 72 -23.69 14.28 -10.45
N LEU A 73 -22.51 14.56 -9.90
CA LEU A 73 -21.24 14.29 -10.59
C LEU A 73 -21.01 12.78 -10.71
N SER A 74 -20.71 12.32 -11.92
CA SER A 74 -20.31 10.95 -12.21
C SER A 74 -18.81 10.89 -12.48
N LEU A 75 -18.12 9.91 -11.88
CA LEU A 75 -16.71 9.63 -12.12
C LEU A 75 -16.45 8.75 -13.35
N GLU A 76 -17.49 8.34 -14.09
CA GLU A 76 -17.30 7.49 -15.26
C GLU A 76 -16.33 8.07 -16.32
N PRO A 77 -16.31 9.39 -16.63
CA PRO A 77 -15.32 9.93 -17.55
C PRO A 77 -13.86 9.74 -17.07
N LEU A 78 -13.64 9.76 -15.75
CA LEU A 78 -12.33 9.46 -15.16
C LEU A 78 -12.00 7.96 -15.28
N TYR A 79 -12.97 7.08 -15.05
CA TYR A 79 -12.79 5.64 -15.21
C TYR A 79 -12.54 5.23 -16.67
N ASP A 80 -13.19 5.90 -17.61
CA ASP A 80 -12.90 5.80 -19.05
C ASP A 80 -11.47 6.26 -19.38
N LEU A 81 -10.95 7.31 -18.74
CA LEU A 81 -9.53 7.70 -18.83
C LEU A 81 -8.59 6.66 -18.19
N PHE A 82 -8.99 6.05 -17.07
CA PHE A 82 -8.18 5.01 -16.42
C PHE A 82 -8.06 3.75 -17.29
N ARG A 83 -9.09 3.39 -18.06
CA ARG A 83 -9.04 2.30 -19.03
C ARG A 83 -8.29 2.66 -20.33
N HIS A 84 -7.96 3.92 -20.57
CA HIS A 84 -7.31 4.37 -21.80
C HIS A 84 -5.79 4.12 -21.81
N GLU A 85 -5.36 3.11 -22.56
CA GLU A 85 -3.96 2.61 -22.51
C GLU A 85 -2.92 3.53 -23.15
N ALA A 86 -3.31 4.46 -24.04
CA ALA A 86 -2.34 5.37 -24.66
C ALA A 86 -1.92 6.53 -23.75
N THR A 87 -2.56 6.71 -22.60
CA THR A 87 -2.22 7.75 -21.61
C THR A 87 -1.79 7.11 -20.30
N VAL A 88 -0.56 7.37 -19.86
CA VAL A 88 -0.05 6.89 -18.57
C VAL A 88 -0.73 7.62 -17.43
N LYS A 89 -1.22 6.89 -16.42
CA LYS A 89 -1.72 7.49 -15.18
C LYS A 89 -0.62 7.43 -14.13
N VAL A 90 -0.16 8.61 -13.73
CA VAL A 90 1.00 8.78 -12.85
C VAL A 90 0.52 9.12 -11.45
N PHE A 91 0.93 8.30 -10.48
CA PHE A 91 0.65 8.48 -9.06
C PHE A 91 1.96 8.52 -8.25
N HIS A 92 1.85 8.87 -6.98
CA HIS A 92 2.91 8.68 -6.00
C HIS A 92 2.39 7.86 -4.82
N ALA A 93 2.97 6.68 -4.56
CA ALA A 93 2.54 5.82 -3.45
C ALA A 93 1.05 5.43 -3.54
N ALA A 94 0.63 5.02 -4.74
CA ALA A 94 -0.75 4.89 -5.21
C ALA A 94 -1.61 3.85 -4.49
N ARG A 95 -1.04 3.09 -3.55
CA ARG A 95 -1.71 1.90 -2.99
C ARG A 95 -3.08 2.23 -2.41
N GLN A 96 -3.22 3.35 -1.69
CA GLN A 96 -4.51 3.71 -1.09
C GLN A 96 -5.49 4.31 -2.11
N ASP A 97 -4.99 5.04 -3.10
CA ASP A 97 -5.79 5.56 -4.21
C ASP A 97 -6.40 4.42 -5.03
N LEU A 98 -5.58 3.41 -5.34
CA LEU A 98 -6.02 2.22 -6.07
C LEU A 98 -7.02 1.37 -5.27
N GLU A 99 -6.89 1.31 -3.94
CA GLU A 99 -7.91 0.68 -3.07
C GLU A 99 -9.28 1.34 -3.29
N ILE A 100 -9.32 2.68 -3.33
CA ILE A 100 -10.56 3.44 -3.53
C ILE A 100 -11.18 3.12 -4.90
N PHE A 101 -10.41 3.22 -5.98
CA PHE A 101 -10.93 2.98 -7.33
C PHE A 101 -11.31 1.53 -7.59
N PHE A 102 -10.60 0.58 -6.98
CA PHE A 102 -10.96 -0.83 -7.03
C PHE A 102 -12.29 -1.10 -6.33
N HIS A 103 -12.51 -0.53 -5.15
CA HIS A 103 -13.78 -0.68 -4.45
C HIS A 103 -14.95 0.04 -5.12
N ASP A 104 -14.72 1.23 -5.72
CA ASP A 104 -15.79 1.98 -6.37
C ASP A 104 -16.16 1.41 -7.75
N ALA A 105 -15.17 1.04 -8.57
CA ALA A 105 -15.37 0.71 -9.99
C ALA A 105 -14.74 -0.61 -10.45
N GLY A 106 -14.10 -1.38 -9.56
CA GLY A 106 -13.52 -2.69 -9.87
C GLY A 106 -12.37 -2.65 -10.88
N LEU A 107 -11.64 -1.52 -10.96
CA LEU A 107 -10.61 -1.30 -11.98
C LEU A 107 -9.35 -0.67 -11.40
N PHE A 108 -8.27 -0.81 -12.16
CA PHE A 108 -7.00 -0.10 -11.96
C PHE A 108 -6.70 0.74 -13.21
N PRO A 109 -6.06 1.91 -13.05
CA PRO A 109 -5.55 2.69 -14.18
C PRO A 109 -4.53 1.90 -15.00
N LYS A 110 -4.65 1.92 -16.33
CA LYS A 110 -3.73 1.22 -17.24
C LYS A 110 -3.31 2.09 -18.42
N PRO A 111 -2.01 2.30 -18.68
CA PRO A 111 -0.88 1.92 -17.84
C PRO A 111 -0.79 2.80 -16.59
N LEU A 112 -0.40 2.18 -15.47
CA LEU A 112 -0.07 2.83 -14.21
C LEU A 112 1.43 3.15 -14.15
N PHE A 113 1.79 4.28 -13.56
CA PHE A 113 3.16 4.57 -13.12
C PHE A 113 3.14 5.08 -11.69
N ASP A 114 3.81 4.37 -10.78
CA ASP A 114 3.99 4.82 -9.39
C ASP A 114 5.41 5.38 -9.20
N THR A 115 5.50 6.69 -8.95
CA THR A 115 6.78 7.37 -8.77
C THR A 115 7.51 6.98 -7.49
N GLN A 116 6.83 6.49 -6.45
CA GLN A 116 7.49 5.97 -5.25
C GLN A 116 8.21 4.65 -5.54
N VAL A 117 7.55 3.76 -6.28
CA VAL A 117 8.12 2.47 -6.71
C VAL A 117 9.26 2.71 -7.69
N ALA A 118 9.05 3.56 -8.69
CA ALA A 118 10.10 3.93 -9.65
C ALA A 118 11.33 4.55 -8.94
N ALA A 119 11.11 5.38 -7.92
CA ALA A 119 12.20 5.96 -7.15
C ALA A 119 12.98 4.91 -6.34
N MET A 120 12.35 3.83 -5.86
CA MET A 120 13.05 2.69 -5.24
C MET A 120 13.95 1.96 -6.24
N VAL A 121 13.48 1.75 -7.48
CA VAL A 121 14.24 1.17 -8.59
C VAL A 121 15.42 2.07 -9.01
N CYS A 122 15.24 3.39 -8.90
CA CYS A 122 16.26 4.40 -9.21
C CYS A 122 17.14 4.79 -8.00
N GLY A 123 17.09 4.05 -6.88
CA GLY A 123 18.03 4.24 -5.77
C GLY A 123 17.77 5.45 -4.88
N PHE A 124 16.57 6.03 -4.89
CA PHE A 124 16.21 7.16 -4.01
C PHE A 124 15.92 6.77 -2.56
N GLY A 125 16.00 5.47 -2.26
CA GLY A 125 15.72 4.89 -0.94
C GLY A 125 14.34 4.22 -0.88
N GLU A 126 14.07 3.59 0.26
CA GLU A 126 12.82 2.88 0.51
C GLU A 126 11.71 3.84 0.91
N GLN A 127 10.52 3.68 0.32
CA GLN A 127 9.33 4.48 0.68
C GLN A 127 9.59 5.99 0.71
N VAL A 128 10.34 6.48 -0.29
CA VAL A 128 10.65 7.90 -0.39
C VAL A 128 9.35 8.69 -0.50
N GLY A 129 9.18 9.66 0.40
CA GLY A 129 7.99 10.52 0.41
C GLY A 129 8.03 11.55 -0.72
N TYR A 130 6.86 11.95 -1.20
CA TYR A 130 6.67 12.91 -2.28
C TYR A 130 7.50 14.18 -2.10
N GLU A 131 7.43 14.82 -0.92
CA GLU A 131 8.21 16.03 -0.60
C GLU A 131 9.72 15.87 -0.84
N THR A 132 10.27 14.68 -0.55
CA THR A 132 11.70 14.43 -0.77
C THR A 132 12.02 14.39 -2.26
N LEU A 133 11.14 13.81 -3.08
CA LEU A 133 11.30 13.81 -4.54
C LEU A 133 11.10 15.21 -5.12
N VAL A 134 10.11 15.97 -4.63
CA VAL A 134 9.91 17.37 -5.05
C VAL A 134 11.17 18.20 -4.76
N ARG A 135 11.77 18.07 -3.57
CA ARG A 135 12.99 18.79 -3.22
C ARG A 135 14.20 18.34 -4.05
N LYS A 136 14.38 17.02 -4.25
CA LYS A 136 15.57 16.47 -4.92
C LYS A 136 15.52 16.61 -6.44
N ILE A 137 14.34 16.43 -7.05
CA ILE A 137 14.16 16.36 -8.50
C ILE A 137 13.59 17.68 -9.02
N ALA A 138 12.44 18.11 -8.52
CA ALA A 138 11.80 19.36 -8.97
C ALA A 138 12.46 20.62 -8.39
N ARG A 139 13.37 20.48 -7.41
CA ARG A 139 14.07 21.57 -6.70
C ARG A 139 13.11 22.62 -6.14
N ALA A 140 11.91 22.18 -5.73
CA ALA A 140 10.85 23.01 -5.16
C ALA A 140 10.61 22.66 -3.68
N SER A 141 9.81 23.48 -3.00
CA SER A 141 9.36 23.26 -1.63
C SER A 141 7.83 23.20 -1.57
N LEU A 142 7.29 22.26 -0.80
CA LEU A 142 5.86 22.14 -0.56
C LEU A 142 5.47 22.82 0.75
N ASP A 143 4.31 23.45 0.77
CA ASP A 143 3.64 23.83 2.02
C ASP A 143 2.97 22.59 2.64
N LYS A 144 3.07 22.45 3.97
CA LYS A 144 2.55 21.31 4.73
C LYS A 144 1.25 21.61 5.47
N SER A 145 0.77 22.86 5.36
CA SER A 145 -0.29 23.40 6.21
C SER A 145 -1.63 22.67 6.11
N SER A 146 -1.93 21.97 5.01
CA SER A 146 -3.26 21.41 4.73
C SER A 146 -3.35 19.87 4.71
N ARG A 147 -2.27 19.15 5.00
CA ARG A 147 -2.22 17.67 4.94
C ARG A 147 -3.21 16.97 5.87
N PHE A 148 -3.45 17.52 7.06
CA PHE A 148 -4.35 16.94 8.08
C PHE A 148 -5.59 17.81 8.26
N THR A 149 -6.37 17.97 7.18
CA THR A 149 -7.61 18.74 7.19
C THR A 149 -8.82 17.86 6.86
N ASP A 150 -10.02 18.34 7.19
CA ASP A 150 -11.25 17.65 6.82
C ASP A 150 -11.59 17.95 5.35
N TRP A 151 -11.16 17.04 4.47
CA TRP A 151 -11.36 17.11 3.02
C TRP A 151 -12.81 16.94 2.59
N SER A 152 -13.72 16.54 3.48
CA SER A 152 -15.15 16.42 3.15
C SER A 152 -15.90 17.75 3.27
N ARG A 153 -15.29 18.77 3.89
CA ARG A 153 -15.92 20.07 4.05
C ARG A 153 -16.03 20.81 2.72
N ARG A 154 -17.16 21.48 2.53
CA ARG A 154 -17.43 22.35 1.39
C ARG A 154 -17.88 23.74 1.84
N PRO A 155 -17.47 24.81 1.13
CA PRO A 155 -16.47 24.82 0.05
C PRO A 155 -15.05 24.53 0.59
N LEU A 156 -14.15 24.05 -0.27
CA LEU A 156 -12.73 23.94 0.07
C LEU A 156 -12.10 25.33 0.22
N SER A 157 -11.20 25.48 1.19
CA SER A 157 -10.42 26.71 1.37
C SER A 157 -9.35 26.85 0.27
N ASP A 158 -8.89 28.08 0.02
CA ASP A 158 -7.84 28.32 -0.99
C ASP A 158 -6.51 27.66 -0.62
N ALA A 159 -6.22 27.52 0.67
CA ALA A 159 -5.06 26.77 1.16
C ALA A 159 -5.15 25.28 0.81
N GLN A 160 -6.31 24.65 1.02
CA GLN A 160 -6.56 23.26 0.64
C GLN A 160 -6.44 23.07 -0.87
N LYS A 161 -7.03 23.97 -1.66
CA LYS A 161 -6.94 23.92 -3.13
C LYS A 161 -5.51 24.03 -3.62
N SER A 162 -4.74 24.97 -3.07
CA SER A 162 -3.35 25.21 -3.45
C SER A 162 -2.45 24.04 -3.08
N TYR A 163 -2.63 23.48 -1.89
CA TYR A 163 -1.94 22.27 -1.43
C TYR A 163 -2.22 21.09 -2.37
N ALA A 164 -3.49 20.78 -2.60
CA ALA A 164 -3.92 19.67 -3.43
C ALA A 164 -3.35 19.76 -4.86
N LEU A 165 -3.39 20.96 -5.47
CA LEU A 165 -2.87 21.13 -6.82
C LEU A 165 -1.34 20.93 -6.92
N ALA A 166 -0.60 21.27 -5.86
CA ALA A 166 0.85 21.09 -5.80
C ALA A 166 1.27 19.61 -5.83
N ASP A 167 0.43 18.71 -5.30
CA ASP A 167 0.70 17.27 -5.25
C ASP A 167 0.67 16.58 -6.63
N VAL A 168 -0.02 17.17 -7.61
CA VAL A 168 0.00 16.68 -9.00
C VAL A 168 0.84 17.53 -9.95
N THR A 169 1.17 18.76 -9.57
CA THR A 169 1.95 19.68 -10.41
C THR A 169 3.42 19.28 -10.49
N HIS A 170 4.10 19.09 -9.34
CA HIS A 170 5.52 18.69 -9.35
C HIS A 170 5.70 17.21 -9.70
N LEU A 171 4.64 16.40 -9.57
CA LEU A 171 4.63 15.01 -9.96
C LEU A 171 4.96 14.81 -11.45
N ARG A 172 4.66 15.80 -12.31
CA ARG A 172 5.02 15.82 -13.74
C ARG A 172 6.54 15.69 -13.92
N SER A 173 7.30 16.60 -13.31
CA SER A 173 8.77 16.62 -13.40
C SER A 173 9.41 15.41 -12.75
N ILE A 174 8.82 14.90 -11.67
CA ILE A 174 9.28 13.66 -11.01
C ILE A 174 9.10 12.46 -11.95
N TYR A 175 7.94 12.34 -12.58
CA TYR A 175 7.67 11.28 -13.55
C TYR A 175 8.62 11.33 -14.74
N GLU A 176 8.76 12.48 -15.40
CA GLU A 176 9.63 12.64 -16.56
C GLU A 176 11.08 12.25 -16.25
N PHE A 177 11.59 12.68 -15.09
CA PHE A 177 12.91 12.31 -14.61
C PHE A 177 13.04 10.79 -14.36
N LEU A 178 12.13 10.20 -13.57
CA LEU A 178 12.22 8.79 -13.21
C LEU A 178 12.01 7.87 -14.42
N ALA A 179 11.10 8.21 -15.33
CA ALA A 179 10.89 7.47 -16.57
C ALA A 179 12.13 7.53 -17.50
N ALA A 180 12.83 8.68 -17.55
CA ALA A 180 14.11 8.78 -18.26
C ALA A 180 15.19 7.92 -17.61
N GLU A 181 15.29 7.91 -16.28
CA GLU A 181 16.27 7.12 -15.54
C GLU A 181 16.05 5.61 -15.67
N LEU A 182 14.79 5.15 -15.66
CA LEU A 182 14.46 3.74 -15.87
C LEU A 182 14.88 3.27 -17.26
N ARG A 183 14.60 4.06 -18.30
CA ARG A 183 15.04 3.77 -19.68
C ARG A 183 16.56 3.78 -19.82
N ARG A 184 17.24 4.74 -19.19
CA ARG A 184 18.70 4.86 -19.23
C ARG A 184 19.40 3.64 -18.62
N ASN A 185 18.79 3.02 -17.61
CA ASN A 185 19.35 1.88 -16.88
C ASN A 185 18.74 0.53 -17.29
N ASP A 186 17.84 0.49 -18.28
CA ASP A 186 17.12 -0.71 -18.74
C ASP A 186 16.35 -1.43 -17.61
N ARG A 187 15.63 -0.67 -16.78
CA ARG A 187 14.92 -1.16 -15.57
C ARG A 187 13.40 -1.04 -15.63
N GLU A 188 12.83 -0.79 -16.81
CA GLU A 188 11.37 -0.71 -16.97
C GLU A 188 10.68 -2.01 -16.57
N SER A 189 11.31 -3.16 -16.87
CA SER A 189 10.83 -4.48 -16.46
C SER A 189 10.82 -4.67 -14.94
N TRP A 190 11.78 -4.07 -14.22
CA TRP A 190 11.85 -4.16 -12.76
C TRP A 190 10.68 -3.41 -12.13
N LEU A 191 10.34 -2.23 -12.66
CA LEU A 191 9.16 -1.48 -12.24
C LEU A 191 7.87 -2.26 -12.53
N ALA A 192 7.74 -2.88 -13.70
CA ALA A 192 6.56 -3.63 -14.09
C ALA A 192 6.24 -4.79 -13.13
N GLU A 193 7.25 -5.52 -12.65
CA GLU A 193 7.06 -6.58 -11.65
C GLU A 193 6.46 -6.04 -10.33
N GLU A 194 6.87 -4.84 -9.90
CA GLU A 194 6.36 -4.23 -8.67
C GLU A 194 4.96 -3.66 -8.83
N LEU A 195 4.67 -3.07 -9.99
CA LEU A 195 3.35 -2.55 -10.31
C LEU A 195 2.31 -3.68 -10.41
N ALA A 196 2.71 -4.90 -10.81
CA ALA A 196 1.81 -6.04 -10.84
C ALA A 196 1.19 -6.36 -9.46
N VAL A 197 1.88 -6.06 -8.36
CA VAL A 197 1.33 -6.19 -7.00
C VAL A 197 0.24 -5.14 -6.75
N LEU A 198 0.45 -3.90 -7.19
CA LEU A 198 -0.52 -2.80 -7.07
C LEU A 198 -1.73 -2.98 -8.00
N GLU A 199 -1.58 -3.69 -9.12
CA GLU A 199 -2.66 -3.98 -10.06
C GLU A 199 -3.37 -5.30 -9.78
N ASN A 200 -3.02 -6.00 -8.69
CA ASN A 200 -3.65 -7.26 -8.30
C ASN A 200 -4.86 -7.00 -7.37
N PRO A 201 -6.09 -7.41 -7.73
CA PRO A 201 -7.26 -7.32 -6.85
C PRO A 201 -7.05 -7.89 -5.45
N GLU A 202 -6.30 -8.99 -5.33
CA GLU A 202 -6.02 -9.68 -4.06
C GLU A 202 -5.27 -8.79 -3.05
N THR A 203 -4.60 -7.74 -3.53
CA THR A 203 -3.91 -6.75 -2.69
C THR A 203 -4.88 -5.93 -1.83
N TYR A 204 -6.14 -5.81 -2.28
CA TYR A 204 -7.17 -4.93 -1.71
C TYR A 204 -8.34 -5.71 -1.12
N ILE A 205 -8.55 -6.95 -1.54
CA ILE A 205 -9.59 -7.81 -0.99
C ILE A 205 -9.20 -8.28 0.42
N THR A 206 -10.02 -7.92 1.41
CA THR A 206 -9.90 -8.49 2.76
C THR A 206 -11.04 -9.47 3.01
N ARG A 207 -10.70 -10.77 3.02
CA ARG A 207 -11.65 -11.85 3.29
C ARG A 207 -11.92 -12.02 4.78
N PRO A 208 -13.18 -11.99 5.24
CA PRO A 208 -13.52 -12.22 6.64
C PRO A 208 -12.95 -13.50 7.25
N GLU A 209 -12.93 -14.59 6.49
CA GLU A 209 -12.38 -15.89 6.91
C GLU A 209 -10.88 -15.89 7.18
N GLU A 210 -10.14 -14.94 6.61
CA GLU A 210 -8.68 -14.79 6.77
C GLU A 210 -8.30 -13.70 7.78
N ALA A 211 -9.26 -12.89 8.24
CA ALA A 211 -9.01 -11.71 9.08
C ALA A 211 -8.22 -12.04 10.37
N TRP A 212 -8.41 -13.26 10.91
CA TRP A 212 -7.71 -13.73 12.10
C TRP A 212 -6.21 -13.94 11.91
N MET A 213 -5.73 -14.17 10.68
CA MET A 213 -4.32 -14.42 10.40
C MET A 213 -3.42 -13.22 10.70
N LYS A 214 -4.00 -12.00 10.73
CA LYS A 214 -3.30 -10.76 11.07
C LYS A 214 -3.25 -10.51 12.59
N VAL A 215 -4.06 -11.22 13.37
CA VAL A 215 -4.14 -11.05 14.83
C VAL A 215 -2.99 -11.79 15.49
N ARG A 216 -2.13 -11.05 16.20
CA ARG A 216 -1.01 -11.63 16.94
C ARG A 216 -1.48 -12.18 18.29
N THR A 217 -1.22 -13.47 18.53
CA THR A 217 -1.59 -14.16 19.78
C THR A 217 -0.36 -14.76 20.43
N ARG A 218 -0.42 -14.99 21.75
CA ARG A 218 0.61 -15.74 22.50
C ARG A 218 0.27 -17.22 22.67
N THR A 219 -0.95 -17.61 22.34
CA THR A 219 -1.46 -18.96 22.48
C THR A 219 -1.76 -19.54 21.11
N ASN A 220 -1.38 -20.80 20.95
CA ASN A 220 -1.56 -21.61 19.75
C ASN A 220 -2.53 -22.76 20.01
N SER A 221 -3.39 -22.67 21.03
CA SER A 221 -4.41 -23.69 21.27
C SER A 221 -5.38 -23.75 20.08
N PRO A 222 -5.58 -24.92 19.43
CA PRO A 222 -6.44 -25.02 18.26
C PRO A 222 -7.87 -24.53 18.51
N ARG A 223 -8.43 -24.80 19.70
CA ARG A 223 -9.77 -24.34 20.08
C ARG A 223 -9.82 -22.83 20.31
N PHE A 224 -8.78 -22.24 20.89
CA PHE A 224 -8.69 -20.78 21.02
C PHE A 224 -8.65 -20.13 19.64
N LEU A 225 -7.83 -20.67 18.72
CA LEU A 225 -7.71 -20.15 17.36
C LEU A 225 -9.02 -20.31 16.58
N ALA A 226 -9.79 -21.39 16.80
CA ALA A 226 -11.11 -21.56 16.20
C ALA A 226 -12.08 -20.45 16.62
N ILE A 227 -12.14 -20.13 17.92
CA ILE A 227 -12.98 -19.04 18.44
C ILE A 227 -12.49 -17.68 17.92
N LEU A 228 -11.19 -17.45 17.93
CA LEU A 228 -10.59 -16.23 17.39
C LEU A 228 -10.92 -16.05 15.90
N ARG A 229 -10.88 -17.14 15.12
CA ARG A 229 -11.23 -17.14 13.70
C ARG A 229 -12.66 -16.66 13.48
N GLU A 230 -13.62 -17.25 14.18
CA GLU A 230 -15.02 -16.86 14.01
C GLU A 230 -15.31 -15.45 14.54
N LEU A 231 -14.66 -15.03 15.62
CA LEU A 231 -14.74 -13.63 16.10
C LEU A 231 -14.14 -12.64 15.10
N ALA A 232 -13.01 -12.96 14.48
CA ALA A 232 -12.41 -12.11 13.46
C ALA A 232 -13.31 -12.03 12.21
N ARG A 233 -13.84 -13.17 11.76
CA ARG A 233 -14.80 -13.25 10.65
C ARG A 233 -16.03 -12.40 10.91
N PHE A 234 -16.64 -12.51 12.10
CA PHE A 234 -17.79 -11.70 12.47
C PHE A 234 -17.44 -10.20 12.43
N ARG A 235 -16.36 -9.80 13.11
CA ARG A 235 -15.94 -8.40 13.14
C ARG A 235 -15.74 -7.84 11.74
N GLU A 236 -15.04 -8.59 10.90
CA GLU A 236 -14.70 -8.15 9.55
C GLU A 236 -15.95 -7.99 8.69
N SER A 237 -16.83 -8.98 8.67
CA SER A 237 -18.08 -8.95 7.89
C SER A 237 -18.99 -7.81 8.37
N TYR A 238 -19.19 -7.69 9.68
CA TYR A 238 -20.04 -6.65 10.27
C TYR A 238 -19.53 -5.24 9.97
N ALA A 239 -18.21 -5.04 10.04
CA ALA A 239 -17.56 -3.77 9.76
C ALA A 239 -17.69 -3.38 8.28
N GLN A 240 -17.50 -4.34 7.36
CA GLN A 240 -17.66 -4.15 5.92
C GLN A 240 -19.11 -3.82 5.53
N GLU A 241 -20.07 -4.61 6.01
CA GLU A 241 -21.50 -4.46 5.67
C GLU A 241 -22.10 -3.14 6.14
N ARG A 242 -21.71 -2.69 7.34
CA ARG A 242 -22.25 -1.46 7.95
C ARG A 242 -21.38 -0.23 7.69
N ASP A 243 -20.30 -0.40 6.91
CA ASP A 243 -19.31 0.63 6.62
C ASP A 243 -18.82 1.37 7.88
N ILE A 244 -18.38 0.62 8.89
CA ILE A 244 -17.83 1.18 10.14
C ILE A 244 -16.42 0.66 10.43
N PRO A 245 -15.56 1.45 11.10
CA PRO A 245 -14.23 0.98 11.48
C PRO A 245 -14.30 -0.29 12.33
N ARG A 246 -13.40 -1.25 12.07
CA ARG A 246 -13.31 -2.51 12.86
C ARG A 246 -13.25 -2.27 14.36
N THR A 247 -12.56 -1.20 14.77
CA THR A 247 -12.39 -0.79 16.18
C THR A 247 -13.68 -0.29 16.83
N ARG A 248 -14.68 0.13 16.05
CA ARG A 248 -16.03 0.46 16.53
C ARG A 248 -16.86 -0.78 16.88
N VAL A 249 -16.54 -1.92 16.26
CA VAL A 249 -17.09 -3.22 16.65
C VAL A 249 -16.38 -3.68 17.91
N TYR A 250 -15.07 -3.99 17.81
CA TYR A 250 -14.15 -4.19 18.94
C TYR A 250 -12.69 -4.29 18.48
N LYS A 251 -11.76 -3.97 19.39
CA LYS A 251 -10.31 -4.02 19.17
C LYS A 251 -9.76 -5.45 19.24
N ASP A 252 -8.54 -5.65 18.76
CA ASP A 252 -7.87 -6.96 18.76
C ASP A 252 -7.67 -7.53 20.17
N ASP A 253 -7.35 -6.67 21.14
CA ASP A 253 -7.18 -7.06 22.54
C ASP A 253 -8.50 -7.55 23.17
N ALA A 254 -9.62 -6.89 22.88
CA ALA A 254 -10.96 -7.36 23.24
C ALA A 254 -11.32 -8.68 22.56
N MET A 255 -10.94 -8.87 21.28
CA MET A 255 -11.14 -10.14 20.58
C MET A 255 -10.41 -11.30 21.26
N ILE A 256 -9.15 -11.07 21.68
CA ILE A 256 -8.33 -12.04 22.40
C ILE A 256 -8.93 -12.35 23.79
N GLU A 257 -9.42 -11.34 24.50
CA GLU A 257 -10.13 -11.52 25.77
C GLU A 257 -11.39 -12.39 25.60
N LEU A 258 -12.21 -12.12 24.58
CA LEU A 258 -13.43 -12.88 24.29
C LEU A 258 -13.12 -14.34 23.94
N ALA A 259 -12.09 -14.58 23.11
CA ALA A 259 -11.65 -15.94 22.78
C ALA A 259 -11.14 -16.72 24.02
N SER A 260 -10.58 -16.01 25.01
CA SER A 260 -10.09 -16.60 26.25
C SER A 260 -11.22 -16.90 27.25
N THR A 261 -12.14 -15.95 27.42
CA THR A 261 -13.21 -15.98 28.44
C THR A 261 -14.44 -16.75 27.99
N LYS A 262 -14.65 -16.89 26.67
CA LYS A 262 -15.73 -17.67 26.05
C LYS A 262 -17.12 -17.32 26.62
N PRO A 263 -17.54 -16.05 26.56
CA PRO A 263 -18.84 -15.63 27.10
C PRO A 263 -19.99 -16.39 26.42
N ALA A 264 -20.98 -16.78 27.22
CA ALA A 264 -22.16 -17.51 26.74
C ALA A 264 -23.46 -16.69 26.86
N SER A 265 -23.39 -15.48 27.42
CA SER A 265 -24.52 -14.59 27.63
C SER A 265 -24.12 -13.11 27.61
N GLU A 266 -25.08 -12.21 27.43
CA GLU A 266 -24.85 -10.76 27.56
C GLU A 266 -24.31 -10.38 28.96
N ALA A 267 -24.74 -11.10 30.00
CA ALA A 267 -24.22 -10.89 31.36
C ALA A 267 -22.72 -11.18 31.45
N ASP A 268 -22.22 -12.17 30.71
CA ASP A 268 -20.79 -12.47 30.63
C ASP A 268 -20.03 -11.39 29.84
N LEU A 269 -20.61 -10.87 28.74
CA LEU A 269 -20.05 -9.72 28.01
C LEU A 269 -19.96 -8.48 28.89
N GLY A 270 -20.89 -8.32 29.83
CA GLY A 270 -20.86 -7.31 30.89
C GLY A 270 -19.57 -7.31 31.72
N ARG A 271 -18.92 -8.48 31.87
CA ARG A 271 -17.67 -8.67 32.63
C ARG A 271 -16.41 -8.49 31.79
N SER A 272 -16.51 -8.50 30.45
CA SER A 272 -15.36 -8.27 29.56
C SER A 272 -14.86 -6.83 29.69
N ARG A 273 -13.62 -6.65 30.11
CA ARG A 273 -13.07 -5.32 30.45
C ARG A 273 -12.74 -4.50 29.22
N LEU A 274 -12.22 -5.13 28.17
CA LEU A 274 -11.74 -4.45 26.95
C LEU A 274 -12.86 -4.25 25.92
N LEU A 275 -13.99 -4.94 26.08
CA LEU A 275 -15.15 -4.79 25.20
C LEU A 275 -15.86 -3.45 25.46
N LEU A 276 -16.09 -2.69 24.38
CA LEU A 276 -16.81 -1.40 24.44
C LEU A 276 -18.22 -1.59 24.98
N ARG A 277 -18.75 -0.60 25.72
CA ARG A 277 -20.11 -0.69 26.31
C ARG A 277 -21.19 -0.95 25.26
N ASP A 278 -21.11 -0.30 24.12
CA ASP A 278 -22.09 -0.48 23.04
C ASP A 278 -22.00 -1.84 22.35
N ALA A 279 -20.84 -2.52 22.44
CA ALA A 279 -20.65 -3.87 21.91
C ALA A 279 -21.16 -4.98 22.85
N ARG A 280 -21.65 -4.63 24.05
CA ARG A 280 -22.17 -5.60 25.05
C ARG A 280 -23.67 -5.88 24.94
N ARG A 281 -24.34 -5.27 23.95
CA ARG A 281 -25.78 -5.41 23.69
C ARG A 281 -26.08 -5.34 22.19
N GLY A 282 -27.27 -5.78 21.80
CA GLY A 282 -27.76 -5.67 20.42
C GLY A 282 -26.98 -6.54 19.43
N ASP A 283 -26.98 -6.14 18.16
CA ASP A 283 -26.42 -6.93 17.05
C ASP A 283 -24.96 -7.37 17.28
N ILE A 284 -24.12 -6.49 17.84
CA ILE A 284 -22.71 -6.80 18.09
C ILE A 284 -22.58 -7.89 19.16
N ALA A 285 -23.33 -7.80 20.25
CA ALA A 285 -23.33 -8.83 21.29
C ALA A 285 -23.84 -10.17 20.77
N ASN A 286 -24.93 -10.16 20.02
CA ASN A 286 -25.49 -11.36 19.40
C ASN A 286 -24.47 -12.03 18.47
N GLY A 287 -23.77 -11.25 17.64
CA GLY A 287 -22.73 -11.75 16.75
C GLY A 287 -21.51 -12.29 17.49
N ILE A 288 -21.08 -11.64 18.58
CA ILE A 288 -20.00 -12.15 19.44
C ILE A 288 -20.38 -13.51 20.03
N LEU A 289 -21.57 -13.63 20.64
CA LEU A 289 -22.01 -14.87 21.28
C LEU A 289 -22.13 -16.00 20.25
N ALA A 290 -22.71 -15.72 19.08
CA ALA A 290 -22.80 -16.68 17.99
C ALA A 290 -21.42 -17.14 17.48
N ALA A 291 -20.48 -16.20 17.30
CA ALA A 291 -19.11 -16.51 16.89
C ALA A 291 -18.36 -17.36 17.92
N VAL A 292 -18.52 -17.05 19.22
CA VAL A 292 -17.94 -17.83 20.32
C VAL A 292 -18.51 -19.24 20.35
N GLN A 293 -19.83 -19.38 20.20
CA GLN A 293 -20.49 -20.68 20.15
C GLN A 293 -20.00 -21.51 18.95
N LEU A 294 -19.99 -20.93 17.76
CA LEU A 294 -19.52 -21.59 16.54
C LEU A 294 -18.06 -22.06 16.66
N GLY A 295 -17.19 -21.20 17.20
CA GLY A 295 -15.80 -21.55 17.47
C GLY A 295 -15.61 -22.62 18.53
N GLN A 296 -16.57 -22.79 19.46
CA GLN A 296 -16.57 -23.87 20.45
C GLN A 296 -17.05 -25.20 19.86
N GLU A 297 -18.03 -25.16 18.96
CA GLU A 297 -18.68 -26.36 18.40
C GLU A 297 -17.97 -26.90 17.16
N THR A 298 -17.23 -26.06 16.43
CA THR A 298 -16.58 -26.48 15.18
C THR A 298 -15.62 -27.66 15.40
N LYS A 299 -15.63 -28.61 14.46
CA LYS A 299 -14.67 -29.72 14.38
C LYS A 299 -13.47 -29.36 13.51
N ASP A 300 -13.60 -28.34 12.66
CA ASP A 300 -12.52 -27.79 11.86
C ASP A 300 -11.68 -26.85 12.76
N LEU A 301 -10.65 -27.43 13.36
CA LEU A 301 -9.73 -26.71 14.23
C LEU A 301 -8.55 -26.17 13.41
N PRO A 302 -8.24 -24.86 13.49
CA PRO A 302 -7.04 -24.31 12.89
C PRO A 302 -5.81 -25.06 13.41
N LYS A 303 -4.99 -25.55 12.48
CA LYS A 303 -3.68 -26.09 12.80
C LYS A 303 -2.77 -24.91 13.08
N PRO A 304 -2.20 -24.76 14.29
CA PRO A 304 -1.15 -23.80 14.49
C PRO A 304 -0.07 -24.06 13.44
N LYS A 305 0.50 -23.01 12.85
CA LYS A 305 1.77 -23.19 12.15
C LYS A 305 2.69 -23.85 13.16
N ALA A 306 3.24 -25.01 12.82
CA ALA A 306 4.31 -25.56 13.62
C ALA A 306 5.35 -24.45 13.73
N GLU A 307 5.67 -24.01 14.95
CA GLU A 307 7.02 -23.51 15.16
C GLU A 307 7.88 -24.71 14.75
N GLU A 308 8.49 -24.69 13.58
CA GLU A 308 9.51 -25.69 13.28
C GLU A 308 10.51 -25.58 14.44
N PRO A 309 10.62 -26.62 15.29
CA PRO A 309 11.60 -26.60 16.37
C PRO A 309 12.93 -26.38 15.68
N GLY A 310 13.60 -25.27 16.03
CA GLY A 310 14.65 -24.70 15.22
C GLY A 310 15.54 -25.73 14.52
N LYS A 311 15.52 -25.71 13.18
CA LYS A 311 16.82 -25.40 12.59
C LYS A 311 17.07 -23.97 13.04
N PRO A 312 18.07 -23.68 13.88
CA PRO A 312 18.41 -22.29 14.11
C PRO A 312 18.56 -21.69 12.72
N GLY A 313 17.65 -20.78 12.34
CA GLY A 313 17.91 -19.88 11.24
C GLY A 313 19.29 -19.36 11.56
N ASN A 314 20.24 -19.64 10.67
CA ASN A 314 21.62 -19.35 10.96
C ASN A 314 21.70 -17.83 11.01
N ALA A 315 21.46 -17.23 12.18
CA ALA A 315 21.28 -15.80 12.34
C ALA A 315 22.53 -15.07 11.83
N ALA A 316 23.69 -15.70 12.02
CA ALA A 316 24.94 -15.28 11.41
C ALA A 316 24.88 -15.30 9.87
N LEU A 317 24.35 -16.35 9.24
CA LEU A 317 24.11 -16.37 7.79
C LEU A 317 23.07 -15.34 7.35
N SER A 318 21.95 -15.16 8.06
CA SER A 318 20.98 -14.09 7.77
C SER A 318 21.64 -12.71 7.82
N ASP A 319 22.53 -12.48 8.79
CA ASP A 319 23.30 -11.24 8.90
C ASP A 319 24.34 -11.10 7.76
N LEU A 320 25.03 -12.17 7.39
CA LEU A 320 25.92 -12.16 6.21
C LEU A 320 25.15 -11.86 4.92
N LEU A 321 23.99 -12.49 4.73
CA LEU A 321 23.10 -12.23 3.60
C LEU A 321 22.60 -10.78 3.61
N ARG A 322 22.34 -10.19 4.78
CA ARG A 322 21.95 -8.78 4.93
C ARG A 322 23.09 -7.84 4.53
N VAL A 323 24.34 -8.18 4.88
CA VAL A 323 25.51 -7.42 4.45
C VAL A 323 25.72 -7.53 2.94
N LEU A 324 25.60 -8.74 2.37
CA LEU A 324 25.66 -8.97 0.93
C LEU A 324 24.58 -8.18 0.20
N LEU A 325 23.33 -8.23 0.68
CA LEU A 325 22.20 -7.50 0.11
C LEU A 325 22.50 -6.01 0.02
N LYS A 326 23.00 -5.41 1.10
CA LYS A 326 23.36 -3.99 1.12
C LYS A 326 24.45 -3.67 0.09
N ALA A 327 25.51 -4.48 0.02
CA ALA A 327 26.59 -4.28 -0.95
C ALA A 327 26.10 -4.37 -2.40
N LYS A 328 25.23 -5.34 -2.70
CA LYS A 328 24.63 -5.52 -4.04
C LYS A 328 23.66 -4.41 -4.39
N ALA A 329 22.82 -4.00 -3.44
CA ALA A 329 21.87 -2.90 -3.59
C ALA A 329 22.59 -1.57 -3.87
N ASP A 330 23.65 -1.26 -3.12
CA ASP A 330 24.47 -0.06 -3.32
C ASP A 330 25.16 -0.07 -4.69
N ALA A 331 25.73 -1.21 -5.10
CA ALA A 331 26.37 -1.37 -6.41
C ALA A 331 25.36 -1.25 -7.59
N ALA A 332 24.15 -1.77 -7.41
CA ALA A 332 23.08 -1.66 -8.38
C ALA A 332 22.37 -0.29 -8.32
N GLY A 333 22.54 0.49 -7.26
CA GLY A 333 21.79 1.73 -7.06
C GLY A 333 20.28 1.48 -6.95
N VAL A 334 19.87 0.45 -6.20
CA VAL A 334 18.46 0.07 -5.98
C VAL A 334 18.20 -0.07 -4.49
N ALA A 335 16.98 0.22 -4.05
CA ALA A 335 16.58 0.06 -2.66
C ALA A 335 16.71 -1.42 -2.20
N PRO A 336 17.42 -1.74 -1.10
CA PRO A 336 17.65 -3.11 -0.65
C PRO A 336 16.36 -3.93 -0.46
N LYS A 337 15.33 -3.34 0.16
CA LYS A 337 14.04 -3.99 0.38
C LYS A 337 13.29 -4.36 -0.91
N LEU A 338 13.61 -3.71 -2.04
CA LEU A 338 13.07 -4.11 -3.33
C LEU A 338 13.64 -5.45 -3.77
N ILE A 339 14.90 -5.72 -3.43
CA ILE A 339 15.61 -6.94 -3.81
C ILE A 339 15.20 -8.11 -2.90
N ALA A 340 15.23 -7.91 -1.58
CA ALA A 340 14.89 -8.95 -0.60
C ALA A 340 14.37 -8.37 0.72
N SER A 341 13.38 -9.03 1.31
CA SER A 341 12.88 -8.76 2.66
C SER A 341 13.69 -9.53 3.72
N SER A 342 13.61 -9.11 4.99
CA SER A 342 14.23 -9.87 6.09
C SER A 342 13.74 -11.32 6.15
N SER A 343 12.44 -11.56 5.88
CA SER A 343 11.89 -12.92 5.81
C SER A 343 12.48 -13.73 4.67
N ASP A 344 12.79 -13.11 3.52
CA ASP A 344 13.47 -13.81 2.43
C ASP A 344 14.88 -14.22 2.83
N LEU A 345 15.61 -13.35 3.53
CA LEU A 345 16.96 -13.66 4.02
C LEU A 345 16.93 -14.83 5.01
N ASP A 346 16.00 -14.80 5.96
CA ASP A 346 15.84 -15.87 6.95
C ASP A 346 15.43 -17.19 6.30
N ALA A 347 14.54 -17.14 5.31
CA ALA A 347 14.11 -18.30 4.54
C ALA A 347 15.26 -18.89 3.70
N ILE A 348 16.05 -18.05 3.01
CA ILE A 348 17.26 -18.50 2.29
C ILE A 348 18.27 -19.13 3.26
N ALA A 349 18.45 -18.53 4.44
CA ALA A 349 19.39 -19.03 5.45
C ALA A 349 18.98 -20.39 6.05
N THR A 350 17.68 -20.71 6.07
CA THR A 350 17.16 -22.03 6.49
C THR A 350 17.06 -23.04 5.34
N GLY A 351 17.35 -22.62 4.11
CA GLY A 351 17.40 -23.46 2.92
C GLY A 351 16.14 -23.42 2.05
N ASP A 352 15.17 -22.55 2.36
CA ASP A 352 14.03 -22.30 1.49
C ASP A 352 14.50 -21.62 0.19
N ARG A 353 13.95 -22.09 -0.93
CA ARG A 353 14.28 -21.63 -2.28
C ARG A 353 13.09 -20.97 -2.98
N GLU A 354 11.90 -21.01 -2.38
CA GLU A 354 10.68 -20.44 -2.95
C GLU A 354 10.43 -19.01 -2.46
N VAL A 355 11.43 -18.15 -2.57
CA VAL A 355 11.34 -16.74 -2.17
C VAL A 355 11.48 -15.78 -3.36
N PRO A 356 10.83 -14.61 -3.34
CA PRO A 356 10.92 -13.62 -4.41
C PRO A 356 12.36 -13.19 -4.74
N ALA A 357 13.23 -13.13 -3.73
CA ALA A 357 14.65 -12.75 -3.88
C ALA A 357 15.44 -13.69 -4.81
N LEU A 358 14.93 -14.90 -5.11
CA LEU A 358 15.54 -15.89 -5.99
C LEU A 358 14.88 -15.97 -7.37
N LYS A 359 14.03 -15.00 -7.74
CA LYS A 359 13.30 -14.96 -9.01
C LYS A 359 13.61 -13.68 -9.80
N GLY A 360 13.49 -13.75 -11.13
CA GLY A 360 13.63 -12.60 -12.02
C GLY A 360 14.93 -11.81 -11.82
N TRP A 361 14.84 -10.48 -11.95
CA TRP A 361 15.99 -9.58 -11.80
C TRP A 361 16.61 -9.61 -10.39
N ARG A 362 15.83 -9.95 -9.36
CA ARG A 362 16.33 -10.07 -7.97
C ARG A 362 17.34 -11.20 -7.83
N ALA A 363 17.09 -12.31 -8.54
CA ALA A 363 18.02 -13.43 -8.61
C ALA A 363 19.37 -12.99 -9.21
N GLU A 364 19.31 -12.23 -10.30
CA GLU A 364 20.49 -11.73 -11.01
C GLU A 364 21.29 -10.74 -10.16
N VAL A 365 20.63 -9.82 -9.47
CA VAL A 365 21.28 -8.79 -8.64
C VAL A 365 21.83 -9.36 -7.33
N PHE A 366 21.09 -10.26 -6.68
CA PHE A 366 21.40 -10.73 -5.33
C PHE A 366 21.20 -12.23 -5.15
N GLY A 367 20.07 -12.79 -5.58
CA GLY A 367 19.66 -14.14 -5.20
C GLY A 367 20.68 -15.22 -5.55
N ASN A 368 21.29 -15.17 -6.73
CA ASN A 368 22.31 -16.12 -7.16
C ASN A 368 23.54 -16.08 -6.24
N ASP A 369 24.01 -14.88 -5.89
CA ASP A 369 25.12 -14.74 -4.94
C ASP A 369 24.69 -15.08 -3.50
N ALA A 370 23.45 -14.84 -3.11
CA ALA A 370 22.92 -15.28 -1.82
C ALA A 370 23.01 -16.80 -1.66
N LEU A 371 22.66 -17.55 -2.72
CA LEU A 371 22.80 -19.00 -2.75
C LEU A 371 24.26 -19.45 -2.65
N ARG A 372 25.15 -18.80 -3.42
CA ARG A 372 26.59 -19.10 -3.40
C ARG A 372 27.23 -18.80 -2.04
N LEU A 373 26.82 -17.71 -1.39
CA LEU A 373 27.29 -17.35 -0.05
C LEU A 373 26.81 -18.37 0.98
N ALA A 374 25.55 -18.80 0.89
CA ALA A 374 24.99 -19.84 1.75
C ALA A 374 25.64 -21.21 1.53
N ALA A 375 26.11 -21.50 0.32
CA ALA A 375 26.84 -22.71 -0.03
C ALA A 375 28.34 -22.66 0.33
N GLY A 376 28.85 -21.49 0.75
CA GLY A 376 30.27 -21.31 1.06
C GLY A 376 31.16 -21.23 -0.18
N GLU A 377 30.62 -20.89 -1.35
CA GLU A 377 31.38 -20.74 -2.61
C GLU A 377 31.98 -19.33 -2.77
N ILE A 378 31.44 -18.36 -2.02
CA ILE A 378 31.92 -16.98 -1.97
C ILE A 378 32.01 -16.52 -0.51
N ALA A 379 32.86 -15.53 -0.26
CA ALA A 379 33.01 -14.86 1.01
C ALA A 379 32.86 -13.34 0.87
N LEU A 380 32.58 -12.68 1.99
CA LEU A 380 32.54 -11.22 2.09
C LEU A 380 33.86 -10.70 2.64
N SER A 381 34.47 -9.75 1.93
CA SER A 381 35.66 -9.01 2.38
C SER A 381 35.35 -7.52 2.48
N ALA A 382 36.10 -6.78 3.30
CA ALA A 382 35.99 -5.34 3.39
C ALA A 382 37.33 -4.68 3.00
N ARG A 383 37.28 -3.71 2.08
CA ARG A 383 38.46 -2.91 1.69
C ARG A 383 38.07 -1.46 1.46
N GLY A 384 38.70 -0.55 2.19
CA GLY A 384 38.44 0.90 2.07
C GLY A 384 37.02 1.30 2.44
N GLY A 385 36.40 0.62 3.42
CA GLY A 385 35.02 0.90 3.84
C GLY A 385 33.93 0.29 2.96
N ALA A 386 34.29 -0.37 1.85
CA ALA A 386 33.36 -1.05 0.96
C ALA A 386 33.41 -2.57 1.16
N VAL A 387 32.24 -3.21 1.12
CA VAL A 387 32.11 -4.68 1.13
C VAL A 387 32.24 -5.21 -0.29
N ARG A 388 32.99 -6.31 -0.45
CA ARG A 388 33.24 -6.98 -1.74
C ARG A 388 32.99 -8.48 -1.61
N VAL A 389 32.48 -9.06 -2.67
CA VAL A 389 32.36 -10.52 -2.84
C VAL A 389 33.68 -11.06 -3.40
N VAL A 390 34.21 -12.10 -2.78
CA VAL A 390 35.41 -12.83 -3.24
C VAL A 390 35.11 -14.33 -3.30
N PRO A 391 35.81 -15.13 -4.12
CA PRO A 391 35.73 -16.59 -4.05
C PRO A 391 36.09 -17.08 -2.64
N ALA A 392 35.43 -18.14 -2.19
CA ALA A 392 35.88 -18.90 -1.02
C ALA A 392 36.83 -20.00 -1.50
N ASP A 393 38.00 -20.10 -0.87
CA ASP A 393 39.02 -21.12 -1.15
C ASP A 393 38.70 -22.46 -0.45
#